data_AF-A0A6L7UPX1-F1
#
_entry.id   AF-A0A6L7UPX1-F1
#
_cell.length_a   1.000
_cell.length_b   1.000
_cell.length_c   1.000
_cell.angle_alpha   90.00
_cell.angle_beta   90.00
_cell.angle_gamma   90.00
#
_symmetry.space_group_name_H-M   'P 1'
#
loop_
_entity.id
_entity.type
_entity.pdbx_description
1 polymer ?
#
loop_
_entity_poly.entity_id
_entity_poly.type
_entity_poly.pdbx_seq_one_letter_code
_entity_poly.pdbx_strand_id
1 'polypeptide(L)'
;MRTKRYCRIALTMAGIFLFGAGSLLAQVGRPETTPRGDDEGDGPYDRLILRGVTIIDGTGAPPQGPVDIVIEGDRIVSVNTVGFPGLDINEDRRPDVEIEDDPDANVHEVDLSGHFVMPGFVDMHAHTGGLPKAPQPEYVYKLWMAHGITTSRGVGHGPMMWSLEEKAKAARNEIVAPRMYT
;
A
#
# COMPACT_ATOMS: atom_id res chain seq x y z
N MET A 1 -81.50 -28.93 26.97
CA MET A 1 -82.15 -28.31 25.78
C MET A 1 -81.35 -27.08 25.37
N ARG A 2 -80.94 -27.01 24.09
CA ARG A 2 -80.43 -25.87 23.29
C ARG A 2 -79.16 -25.12 23.78
N THR A 3 -77.96 -25.38 23.25
CA THR A 3 -77.35 -24.93 21.97
C THR A 3 -77.04 -23.43 21.83
N LYS A 4 -75.73 -23.14 21.70
CA LYS A 4 -75.01 -22.30 20.71
C LYS A 4 -73.94 -21.45 21.44
N ARG A 5 -72.62 -21.68 21.28
CA ARG A 5 -71.72 -21.60 20.10
C ARG A 5 -71.00 -20.24 20.01
N TYR A 6 -69.66 -20.33 19.92
CA TYR A 6 -68.66 -19.40 19.35
C TYR A 6 -68.16 -18.24 20.23
N CYS A 7 -66.90 -18.30 20.65
CA CYS A 7 -65.68 -17.98 19.87
C CYS A 7 -65.43 -16.46 19.87
N ARG A 8 -64.72 -15.98 20.90
CA ARG A 8 -63.96 -14.73 20.90
C ARG A 8 -62.73 -14.88 21.81
N ILE A 9 -61.89 -15.85 21.48
CA ILE A 9 -60.46 -15.79 21.81
C ILE A 9 -59.77 -15.29 20.54
N ALA A 10 -58.73 -14.49 20.70
CA ALA A 10 -57.86 -13.93 19.66
C ALA A 10 -58.33 -12.60 19.04
N LEU A 11 -57.95 -11.48 19.68
CA LEU A 11 -57.42 -10.34 18.95
C LEU A 11 -56.67 -9.35 19.88
N THR A 12 -55.54 -9.74 20.46
CA THR A 12 -54.60 -8.77 21.07
C THR A 12 -53.18 -9.35 21.20
N MET A 13 -52.66 -9.98 20.15
CA MET A 13 -51.23 -10.28 19.99
C MET A 13 -50.83 -10.19 18.51
N ALA A 14 -51.01 -9.02 17.90
CA ALA A 14 -50.58 -8.76 16.52
C ALA A 14 -49.90 -7.38 16.44
N GLY A 15 -48.99 -7.10 17.37
CA GLY A 15 -48.36 -5.78 17.49
C GLY A 15 -46.86 -5.76 17.78
N ILE A 16 -46.18 -6.91 17.82
CA ILE A 16 -44.73 -6.98 18.09
C ILE A 16 -44.13 -8.15 17.32
N PHE A 17 -44.08 -8.07 15.98
CA PHE A 17 -43.25 -9.00 15.19
C PHE A 17 -42.84 -8.42 13.83
N LEU A 18 -42.74 -7.08 13.73
CA LEU A 18 -42.31 -6.39 12.50
C LEU A 18 -41.29 -5.27 12.76
N PHE A 19 -40.40 -5.46 13.75
CA PHE A 19 -39.31 -4.52 14.05
C PHE A 19 -37.93 -5.21 14.12
N GLY A 20 -37.78 -6.41 13.55
CA GLY A 20 -36.54 -7.19 13.60
C GLY A 20 -35.74 -7.26 12.30
N ALA A 21 -36.28 -6.81 11.16
CA ALA A 21 -35.63 -6.99 9.86
C ALA A 21 -34.70 -5.84 9.44
N GLY A 22 -34.70 -4.72 10.17
CA GLY A 22 -33.96 -3.51 9.80
C GLY A 22 -32.46 -3.54 10.07
N SER A 23 -31.95 -4.54 10.80
CA SER A 23 -30.56 -4.54 11.28
C SER A 23 -29.60 -5.42 10.46
N LEU A 24 -30.08 -6.22 9.51
CA LEU A 24 -29.20 -7.12 8.75
C LEU A 24 -28.39 -6.43 7.63
N LEU A 25 -28.76 -5.21 7.22
CA LEU A 25 -28.04 -4.47 6.17
C LEU A 25 -26.89 -3.59 6.70
N ALA A 26 -26.72 -3.48 8.02
CA ALA A 26 -25.69 -2.65 8.64
C ALA A 26 -24.30 -3.32 8.71
N GLN A 27 -24.18 -4.57 8.27
CA GLN A 27 -22.93 -5.35 8.23
C GLN A 27 -22.64 -5.88 6.82
N VAL A 28 -22.91 -5.11 5.76
CA VAL A 28 -22.17 -5.35 4.52
C VAL A 28 -20.74 -4.87 4.80
N GLY A 29 -19.93 -5.77 5.35
CA GLY A 29 -18.51 -5.56 5.55
C GLY A 29 -17.86 -5.16 4.22
N ARG A 30 -16.75 -4.43 4.30
CA ARG A 30 -15.95 -4.22 3.09
C ARG A 30 -15.56 -5.59 2.50
N PRO A 31 -15.48 -5.70 1.17
CA PRO A 31 -14.93 -6.92 0.59
C PRO A 31 -13.51 -7.12 1.10
N GLU A 32 -13.13 -8.39 1.24
CA GLU A 32 -11.76 -8.75 1.59
C GLU A 32 -10.82 -8.32 0.46
N THR A 33 -9.72 -7.66 0.83
CA THR A 33 -8.68 -7.27 -0.11
C THR A 33 -7.96 -8.50 -0.64
N THR A 34 -7.82 -8.58 -1.97
CA THR A 34 -7.10 -9.66 -2.65
C THR A 34 -5.67 -9.76 -2.13
N PRO A 35 -5.20 -10.96 -1.76
CA PRO A 35 -3.80 -11.18 -1.39
C PRO A 35 -2.83 -10.82 -2.51
N ARG A 36 -1.61 -10.46 -2.14
CA ARG A 36 -0.50 -10.24 -3.07
C ARG A 36 -0.20 -11.53 -3.85
N GLY A 37 -0.07 -11.42 -5.17
CA GLY A 37 0.36 -12.51 -6.05
C GLY A 37 1.88 -12.73 -6.01
N ASP A 38 2.31 -13.93 -6.40
CA ASP A 38 3.75 -14.28 -6.47
C ASP A 38 4.51 -13.46 -7.52
N ASP A 39 3.81 -12.90 -8.50
CA ASP A 39 4.31 -12.08 -9.60
C ASP A 39 4.24 -10.56 -9.33
N GLU A 40 3.87 -10.15 -8.11
CA GLU A 40 3.61 -8.74 -7.79
C GLU A 40 4.79 -8.06 -7.09
N GLY A 41 5.90 -7.92 -7.82
CA GLY A 41 7.12 -7.22 -7.42
C GLY A 41 8.38 -8.02 -7.77
N ASP A 42 9.45 -7.34 -8.19
CA ASP A 42 10.63 -7.99 -8.78
C ASP A 42 11.69 -8.43 -7.74
N GLY A 43 11.56 -8.00 -6.49
CA GLY A 43 12.46 -8.34 -5.37
C GLY A 43 11.83 -9.31 -4.35
N PRO A 44 12.47 -9.49 -3.18
CA PRO A 44 13.61 -8.72 -2.68
C PRO A 44 14.93 -9.11 -3.36
N TYR A 45 15.80 -8.13 -3.54
CA TYR A 45 17.22 -8.32 -3.88
C TYR A 45 18.04 -8.21 -2.60
N ASP A 46 19.18 -8.90 -2.54
CA ASP A 46 20.12 -8.72 -1.43
C ASP A 46 20.73 -7.31 -1.48
N ARG A 47 21.00 -6.82 -2.70
CA ARG A 47 21.37 -5.44 -2.99
C ARG A 47 20.70 -4.95 -4.28
N LEU A 48 20.11 -3.77 -4.23
CA LEU A 48 19.60 -3.03 -5.39
C LEU A 48 20.43 -1.76 -5.56
N ILE A 49 20.98 -1.54 -6.75
CA ILE A 49 21.74 -0.34 -7.08
C ILE A 49 21.04 0.44 -8.20
N LEU A 50 20.63 1.67 -7.88
CA LEU A 50 20.08 2.61 -8.86
C LEU A 50 21.23 3.47 -9.40
N ARG A 51 21.56 3.32 -10.68
CA ARG A 51 22.75 3.90 -11.29
C ARG A 51 22.47 5.23 -11.99
N GLY A 52 23.34 6.21 -11.80
CA GLY A 52 23.42 7.42 -12.63
C GLY A 52 22.23 8.38 -12.52
N VAL A 53 21.48 8.35 -11.41
CA VAL A 53 20.25 9.15 -11.25
C VAL A 53 20.52 10.59 -10.83
N THR A 54 19.60 11.49 -11.16
CA THR A 54 19.51 12.79 -10.48
C THR A 54 18.55 12.68 -9.30
N ILE A 55 19.04 12.89 -8.08
CA ILE A 55 18.24 12.79 -6.86
C ILE A 55 17.60 14.12 -6.49
N ILE A 56 16.31 14.06 -6.14
CA ILE A 56 15.56 15.10 -5.44
C ILE A 56 15.18 14.52 -4.08
N ASP A 57 15.95 14.80 -3.04
CA ASP A 57 15.91 14.10 -1.76
C ASP A 57 14.76 14.52 -0.82
N GLY A 58 13.97 15.54 -1.21
CA GLY A 58 12.86 16.06 -0.42
C GLY A 58 13.24 17.09 0.65
N THR A 59 14.53 17.46 0.78
CA THR A 59 14.99 18.49 1.74
C THR A 59 14.70 19.92 1.25
N GLY A 60 14.36 20.07 -0.03
CA GLY A 60 14.22 21.37 -0.71
C GLY A 60 15.53 21.91 -1.29
N ALA A 61 16.65 21.19 -1.13
CA ALA A 61 17.90 21.50 -1.83
C ALA A 61 17.75 21.31 -3.35
N PRO A 62 18.63 21.94 -4.16
CA PRO A 62 18.67 21.70 -5.61
C PRO A 62 18.93 20.22 -5.91
N PRO A 63 18.37 19.67 -7.00
CA PRO A 63 18.63 18.30 -7.43
C PRO A 63 20.14 18.04 -7.58
N GLN A 64 20.61 16.87 -7.14
CA GLN A 64 22.02 16.48 -7.17
C GLN A 64 22.22 15.27 -8.08
N GLY A 65 23.34 15.17 -8.77
CA GLY A 65 23.70 13.97 -9.50
C GLY A 65 24.67 14.21 -10.67
N PRO A 66 25.04 13.14 -11.38
CA PRO A 66 24.59 11.76 -11.19
C PRO A 66 25.06 11.16 -9.86
N VAL A 67 24.15 10.41 -9.23
CA VAL A 67 24.44 9.60 -8.04
C VAL A 67 24.10 8.14 -8.29
N ASP A 68 24.79 7.25 -7.58
CA ASP A 68 24.39 5.85 -7.44
C ASP A 68 23.79 5.65 -6.03
N ILE A 69 22.63 5.00 -5.94
CA ILE A 69 21.93 4.73 -4.67
C ILE A 69 21.95 3.23 -4.41
N VAL A 70 22.42 2.83 -3.23
CA VAL A 70 22.47 1.42 -2.82
C VAL A 70 21.40 1.17 -1.77
N ILE A 71 20.58 0.14 -2.02
CA ILE A 71 19.50 -0.33 -1.17
C ILE A 71 19.78 -1.79 -0.81
N GLU A 72 19.71 -2.12 0.47
CA GLU A 72 19.86 -3.49 0.98
C GLU A 72 18.69 -3.80 1.89
N GLY A 73 17.97 -4.90 1.59
CA GLY A 73 16.69 -5.21 2.23
C GLY A 73 15.66 -4.10 2.03
N ASP A 74 15.30 -3.39 3.12
CA ASP A 74 14.33 -2.28 3.12
C ASP A 74 14.99 -0.95 3.56
N ARG A 75 16.29 -0.78 3.27
CA ARG A 75 17.06 0.41 3.70
C ARG A 75 18.01 0.93 2.62
N ILE A 76 18.03 2.26 2.48
CA ILE A 76 19.09 2.97 1.73
C ILE A 76 20.35 2.95 2.60
N VAL A 77 21.41 2.30 2.12
CA VAL A 77 22.68 2.18 2.85
C VAL A 77 23.72 3.19 2.38
N SER A 78 23.63 3.67 1.13
CA SER A 78 24.50 4.73 0.64
C SER A 78 23.90 5.51 -0.54
N VAL A 79 24.37 6.75 -0.70
CA VAL A 79 24.12 7.61 -1.86
C VAL A 79 25.46 8.21 -2.27
N ASN A 80 26.00 7.79 -3.41
CA ASN A 80 27.35 8.14 -3.83
C ASN A 80 27.31 9.07 -5.04
N THR A 81 27.94 10.24 -4.94
CA THR A 81 28.10 11.14 -6.09
C THR A 81 29.17 10.62 -7.03
N VAL A 82 28.74 10.14 -8.20
CA VAL A 82 29.61 9.52 -9.20
C VAL A 82 30.01 10.49 -10.31
N GLY A 83 29.42 11.69 -10.37
CA GLY A 83 29.81 12.72 -11.34
C GLY A 83 29.09 14.04 -11.13
N PHE A 84 29.18 14.91 -12.13
CA PHE A 84 28.41 16.17 -12.21
C PHE A 84 27.68 16.26 -13.56
N PRO A 85 26.61 17.05 -13.67
CA PRO A 85 25.84 17.14 -14.90
C PRO A 85 26.71 17.60 -16.07
N GLY A 86 26.69 16.84 -17.18
CA GLY A 86 27.45 17.14 -18.39
C GLY A 86 28.92 16.75 -18.36
N LEU A 87 29.39 16.07 -17.31
CA LEU A 87 30.72 15.45 -17.25
C LEU A 87 30.61 13.92 -17.22
N ASP A 88 31.69 13.25 -17.59
CA ASP A 88 31.79 11.79 -17.53
C ASP A 88 31.67 11.28 -16.09
N ILE A 89 31.16 10.05 -15.95
CA ILE A 89 31.10 9.34 -14.68
C ILE A 89 32.51 8.99 -14.21
N ASN A 90 32.77 9.20 -12.93
CA ASN A 90 33.95 8.69 -12.26
C ASN A 90 33.67 7.28 -11.74
N GLU A 91 34.21 6.28 -12.44
CA GLU A 91 34.02 4.86 -12.12
C GLU A 91 34.61 4.48 -10.75
N ASP A 92 35.68 5.15 -10.29
CA ASP A 92 36.29 4.89 -8.98
C ASP A 92 35.40 5.32 -7.79
N ARG A 93 34.34 6.09 -8.05
CA ARG A 93 33.37 6.54 -7.04
C ARG A 93 32.12 5.68 -6.98
N ARG A 94 31.96 4.72 -7.89
CA ARG A 94 30.81 3.83 -7.87
C ARG A 94 30.92 2.90 -6.65
N PRO A 95 29.78 2.59 -5.99
CA PRO A 95 29.76 1.56 -4.98
C PRO A 95 30.06 0.20 -5.63
N ASP A 96 30.72 -0.66 -4.85
CA ASP A 96 30.97 -2.04 -5.22
C ASP A 96 29.65 -2.77 -5.51
N VAL A 97 29.69 -3.63 -6.52
CA VAL A 97 28.56 -4.49 -6.86
C VAL A 97 28.47 -5.63 -5.84
N GLU A 98 29.62 -6.23 -5.52
CA GLU A 98 29.74 -7.38 -4.63
C GLU A 98 29.46 -7.01 -3.17
N ILE A 99 28.87 -7.97 -2.44
CA ILE A 99 28.80 -7.94 -0.98
C ILE A 99 30.01 -8.74 -0.49
N GLU A 100 30.98 -8.10 0.18
CA GLU A 100 32.26 -8.73 0.55
C GLU A 100 32.09 -10.07 1.30
N ASP A 101 31.06 -10.18 2.14
CA ASP A 101 30.78 -11.36 2.96
C ASP A 101 29.83 -12.37 2.29
N ASP A 102 29.30 -12.07 1.10
CA ASP A 102 28.37 -12.93 0.35
C ASP A 102 28.55 -12.78 -1.19
N PRO A 103 29.46 -13.57 -1.78
CA PRO A 103 29.72 -13.52 -3.23
C PRO A 103 28.57 -14.09 -4.07
N ASP A 104 27.64 -14.84 -3.46
CA ASP A 104 26.47 -15.42 -4.14
C ASP A 104 25.22 -14.51 -4.00
N ALA A 105 25.38 -13.32 -3.40
CA ALA A 105 24.30 -12.37 -3.20
C ALA A 105 23.62 -11.97 -4.53
N ASN A 106 22.29 -11.94 -4.49
CA ASN A 106 21.48 -11.48 -5.62
C ASN A 106 21.51 -9.95 -5.71
N VAL A 107 22.50 -9.44 -6.45
CA VAL A 107 22.68 -8.01 -6.73
C VAL A 107 21.94 -7.65 -8.01
N HIS A 108 21.08 -6.64 -7.93
CA HIS A 108 20.34 -6.10 -9.06
C HIS A 108 20.73 -4.65 -9.32
N GLU A 109 21.06 -4.34 -10.57
CA GLU A 109 21.43 -2.99 -10.99
C GLU A 109 20.43 -2.47 -12.02
N VAL A 110 20.02 -1.22 -11.84
CA VAL A 110 19.11 -0.53 -12.77
C VAL A 110 19.77 0.75 -13.25
N ASP A 111 20.07 0.82 -14.55
CA ASP A 111 20.53 2.05 -15.20
C ASP A 111 19.36 3.03 -15.36
N LEU A 112 19.45 4.13 -14.64
CA LEU A 112 18.46 5.20 -14.62
C LEU A 112 19.10 6.53 -15.01
N SER A 113 20.17 6.48 -15.82
CA SER A 113 20.78 7.67 -16.41
C SER A 113 19.74 8.55 -17.11
N GLY A 114 19.78 9.85 -16.85
CA GLY A 114 18.82 10.82 -17.38
C GLY A 114 17.45 10.83 -16.68
N HIS A 115 17.23 9.96 -15.68
CA HIS A 115 16.03 9.97 -14.86
C HIS A 115 16.23 10.73 -13.55
N PHE A 116 15.10 11.08 -12.95
CA PHE A 116 15.04 11.63 -11.60
C PHE A 116 14.52 10.59 -10.63
N VAL A 117 15.10 10.56 -9.44
CA VAL A 117 14.61 9.75 -8.32
C VAL A 117 14.16 10.68 -7.19
N MET A 118 13.05 10.31 -6.56
CA MET A 118 12.43 11.02 -5.45
C MET A 118 12.11 10.01 -4.33
N PRO A 119 12.05 10.46 -3.06
CA PRO A 119 11.39 9.69 -2.01
C PRO A 119 9.98 9.30 -2.44
N GLY A 120 9.53 8.12 -2.01
CA GLY A 120 8.15 7.71 -2.23
C GLY A 120 7.16 8.72 -1.65
N PHE A 121 6.09 9.01 -2.38
CA PHE A 121 5.13 10.03 -1.98
C PHE A 121 4.30 9.60 -0.77
N VAL A 122 3.91 10.61 0.01
CA VAL A 122 3.12 10.46 1.24
C VAL A 122 1.79 11.18 1.07
N ASP A 123 0.69 10.43 1.08
CA ASP A 123 -0.66 10.99 1.09
C ASP A 123 -1.17 11.11 2.54
N MET A 124 -1.45 12.34 2.98
CA MET A 124 -1.89 12.63 4.35
C MET A 124 -3.41 12.60 4.56
N HIS A 125 -4.18 12.42 3.49
CA HIS A 125 -5.64 12.42 3.53
C HIS A 125 -6.21 11.36 2.57
N ALA A 126 -6.09 10.09 2.96
CA ALA A 126 -6.55 8.99 2.13
C ALA A 126 -7.94 8.47 2.57
N HIS A 127 -8.75 8.13 1.57
CA HIS A 127 -9.97 7.32 1.70
C HIS A 127 -9.89 6.19 0.68
N THR A 128 -9.96 4.93 1.12
CA THR A 128 -9.84 3.75 0.22
C THR A 128 -11.06 3.55 -0.68
N GLY A 129 -11.96 4.54 -0.80
CA GLY A 129 -13.19 4.41 -1.58
C GLY A 129 -14.17 3.40 -0.97
N GLY A 130 -14.94 2.71 -1.80
CA GLY A 130 -15.99 1.77 -1.40
C GLY A 130 -17.13 1.71 -2.43
N LEU A 131 -18.13 0.88 -2.18
CA LEU A 131 -19.33 0.81 -3.03
C LEU A 131 -20.03 2.18 -3.14
N PRO A 132 -20.53 2.56 -4.33
CA PRO A 132 -20.47 1.84 -5.60
C PRO A 132 -19.24 2.17 -6.47
N LYS A 133 -18.35 3.08 -6.03
CA LYS A 133 -17.33 3.70 -6.88
C LYS A 133 -16.05 2.86 -7.04
N ALA A 134 -15.56 2.32 -5.93
CA ALA A 134 -14.34 1.52 -5.87
C ALA A 134 -14.58 0.38 -4.89
N PRO A 135 -15.30 -0.69 -5.31
CA PRO A 135 -15.66 -1.77 -4.40
C PRO A 135 -14.43 -2.50 -3.86
N GLN A 136 -13.42 -2.76 -4.69
CA GLN A 136 -12.22 -3.49 -4.30
C GLN A 136 -11.12 -2.55 -3.79
N PRO A 137 -10.63 -2.72 -2.54
CA PRO A 137 -9.55 -1.92 -1.98
C PRO A 137 -8.23 -2.07 -2.75
N GLU A 138 -7.94 -3.28 -3.23
CA GLU A 138 -6.75 -3.62 -4.01
C GLU A 138 -6.56 -2.68 -5.21
N TYR A 139 -7.64 -2.41 -5.96
CA TYR A 139 -7.59 -1.49 -7.11
C TYR A 139 -7.09 -0.11 -6.69
N VAL A 140 -7.60 0.42 -5.57
CA VAL A 140 -7.23 1.74 -5.06
C VAL A 140 -5.78 1.75 -4.59
N TYR A 141 -5.36 0.71 -3.87
CA TYR A 141 -3.99 0.60 -3.38
C TYR A 141 -2.96 0.48 -4.50
N LYS A 142 -3.22 -0.39 -5.48
CA LYS A 142 -2.35 -0.54 -6.66
C LYS A 142 -2.31 0.74 -7.48
N LEU A 143 -3.44 1.44 -7.62
CA LEU A 143 -3.47 2.74 -8.28
C LEU A 143 -2.58 3.75 -7.56
N TRP A 144 -2.65 3.84 -6.23
CA TRP A 144 -1.79 4.71 -5.43
C TRP A 144 -0.31 4.37 -5.58
N MET A 145 0.05 3.09 -5.43
CA MET A 145 1.43 2.61 -5.57
C MET A 145 1.98 2.87 -6.98
N ALA A 146 1.18 2.64 -8.03
CA ALA A 146 1.56 2.92 -9.42
C ALA A 146 1.80 4.41 -9.70
N HIS A 147 1.25 5.31 -8.86
CA HIS A 147 1.48 6.75 -8.93
C HIS A 147 2.53 7.23 -7.90
N GLY A 148 3.30 6.32 -7.31
CA GLY A 148 4.41 6.62 -6.42
C GLY A 148 4.02 6.89 -4.97
N ILE A 149 2.74 6.74 -4.58
CA ILE A 149 2.31 6.86 -3.17
C ILE A 149 2.71 5.57 -2.46
N THR A 150 3.78 5.64 -1.67
CA THR A 150 4.31 4.50 -0.90
C THR A 150 3.85 4.52 0.55
N THR A 151 3.33 5.66 1.03
CA THR A 151 2.77 5.82 2.37
C THR A 151 1.47 6.59 2.32
N SER A 152 0.47 6.13 3.06
CA SER A 152 -0.81 6.82 3.20
C SER A 152 -1.25 6.91 4.66
N ARG A 153 -1.88 8.03 5.01
CA ARG A 153 -2.59 8.22 6.27
C ARG A 153 -4.08 8.35 5.98
N GLY A 154 -4.84 7.39 6.46
CA GLY A 154 -6.29 7.43 6.45
C GLY A 154 -6.84 8.47 7.40
N VAL A 155 -7.87 9.17 6.95
CA VAL A 155 -8.81 9.89 7.83
C VAL A 155 -10.13 9.10 7.92
N GLY A 156 -9.99 7.78 7.87
CA GLY A 156 -11.05 6.81 7.60
C GLY A 156 -10.78 6.04 6.32
N HIS A 157 -9.78 5.14 6.31
CA HIS A 157 -9.62 4.19 5.18
C HIS A 157 -10.91 3.36 4.98
N GLY A 158 -11.58 3.04 6.08
CA GLY A 158 -12.87 2.38 6.16
C GLY A 158 -13.30 2.27 7.64
N PRO A 159 -14.17 1.31 7.99
CA PRO A 159 -14.46 1.00 9.39
C PRO A 159 -13.18 0.66 10.17
N MET A 160 -13.07 1.12 11.42
CA MET A 160 -11.84 1.06 12.22
C MET A 160 -11.17 -0.33 12.25
N MET A 161 -11.93 -1.39 12.58
CA MET A 161 -11.36 -2.74 12.69
C MET A 161 -10.82 -3.23 11.34
N TRP A 162 -11.55 -2.98 10.27
CA TRP A 162 -11.10 -3.30 8.92
C TRP A 162 -9.84 -2.51 8.56
N SER A 163 -9.76 -1.21 8.87
CA SER A 163 -8.57 -0.40 8.60
C SER A 163 -7.33 -0.87 9.37
N LEU A 164 -7.50 -1.36 10.61
CA LEU A 164 -6.42 -1.95 11.40
C LEU A 164 -5.93 -3.28 10.80
N GLU A 165 -6.85 -4.12 10.31
CA GLU A 165 -6.53 -5.36 9.61
C GLU A 165 -5.75 -5.10 8.32
N GLU A 166 -6.21 -4.16 7.50
CA GLU A 166 -5.55 -3.77 6.25
C GLU A 166 -4.14 -3.22 6.48
N LYS A 167 -3.98 -2.35 7.49
CA LYS A 167 -2.67 -1.87 7.93
C LYS A 167 -1.74 -3.03 8.31
N ALA A 168 -2.26 -4.01 9.04
CA ALA A 168 -1.48 -5.15 9.48
C ALA A 168 -1.10 -6.09 8.30
N LYS A 169 -2.01 -6.31 7.35
CA LYS A 169 -1.75 -7.06 6.10
C LYS A 169 -0.68 -6.37 5.26
N ALA A 170 -0.81 -5.05 5.05
CA ALA A 170 0.17 -4.25 4.32
C ALA A 170 1.56 -4.30 4.99
N ALA A 171 1.63 -4.19 6.33
CA ALA A 171 2.89 -4.28 7.07
C ALA A 171 3.58 -5.65 6.98
N ARG A 172 2.84 -6.72 6.65
CA ARG A 172 3.36 -8.08 6.43
C ARG A 172 3.54 -8.42 4.95
N ASN A 173 3.35 -7.46 4.03
CA ASN A 173 3.37 -7.68 2.58
C ASN A 173 2.37 -8.76 2.08
N GLU A 174 1.27 -8.97 2.80
CA GLU A 174 0.22 -9.93 2.41
C GLU A 174 -0.71 -9.37 1.32
N ILE A 175 -0.71 -8.06 1.11
CA ILE A 175 -1.46 -7.33 0.08
C ILE A 175 -0.55 -6.28 -0.56
N VAL A 176 -0.80 -5.93 -1.83
CA VAL A 176 -0.11 -4.82 -2.50
C VAL A 176 -0.74 -3.50 -2.06
N ALA A 177 -0.10 -2.81 -1.13
CA ALA A 177 -0.58 -1.55 -0.58
C ALA A 177 0.56 -0.63 -0.11
N PRO A 178 0.34 0.70 -0.04
CA PRO A 178 1.27 1.58 0.63
C PRO A 178 1.35 1.27 2.12
N ARG A 179 2.40 1.76 2.77
CA ARG A 179 2.46 1.77 4.24
C ARG A 179 1.29 2.58 4.79
N MET A 180 0.46 1.96 5.62
CA MET A 180 -0.79 2.57 6.09
C MET A 180 -0.69 3.09 7.53
N TYR A 181 -1.28 4.26 7.76
CA TYR A 181 -1.54 4.82 9.07
C TYR A 181 -3.04 5.11 9.21
N THR A 182 -3.64 4.67 10.32
CA THR A 182 -5.08 4.81 10.61
C THR A 182 -5.31 5.00 12.10
#